data_AF-A0ABD0QWQ9-F1
#
_entry.id   AF-A0ABD0QWQ9-F1
#
_cell.length_a   1.000
_cell.length_b   1.000
_cell.length_c   1.000
_cell.angle_alpha   90.00
_cell.angle_beta   90.00
_cell.angle_gamma   90.00
#
_symmetry.space_group_name_H-M   'P 1'
#
loop_
_entity.id
_entity.type
_entity.pdbx_description
1 polymer ?
#
loop_
_entity_poly.entity_id
_entity_poly.type
_entity_poly.pdbx_seq_one_letter_code
_entity_poly.pdbx_strand_id
1 'polypeptide(L)' 'FDLRTVPVDFAECLMRFMPTESEVKMLRQYERERRPMDGLTDEDRFMMLFSKIERLPQRMTIMAFMGNFSDSLQMLTP' A
#
# COMPACT_ATOMS: atom_id res chain seq x y z
N PHE A 1 11.60 -7.96 2.41
CA PHE A 1 10.66 -7.60 1.34
C PHE A 1 10.67 -8.75 0.35
N ASP A 2 9.54 -9.44 0.21
CA ASP A 2 9.46 -10.60 -0.68
C ASP A 2 8.86 -10.19 -2.02
N LEU A 3 9.72 -9.75 -2.94
CA LEU A 3 9.31 -9.34 -4.29
C LEU A 3 8.85 -10.53 -5.15
N ARG A 4 8.94 -11.78 -4.64
CA ARG A 4 8.31 -12.93 -5.29
C ARG A 4 6.82 -13.02 -4.98
N THR A 5 6.38 -12.40 -3.87
CA THR A 5 4.96 -12.38 -3.47
C THR A 5 4.19 -11.17 -4.00
N VAL A 6 4.88 -10.06 -4.32
CA VAL A 6 4.25 -8.86 -4.90
C VAL A 6 5.04 -8.43 -6.14
N PRO A 7 4.49 -8.63 -7.35
CA PRO A 7 5.07 -8.10 -8.58
C PRO A 7 5.21 -6.57 -8.53
N VAL A 8 6.22 -6.05 -9.22
CA VAL A 8 6.53 -4.60 -9.26
C VAL A 8 5.35 -3.77 -9.75
N ASP A 9 4.70 -4.22 -10.83
CA ASP A 9 3.50 -3.58 -11.38
C ASP A 9 2.37 -3.45 -10.34
N PHE A 10 2.24 -4.45 -9.47
CA PHE A 10 1.25 -4.43 -8.41
C PHE A 10 1.63 -3.45 -7.29
N ALA A 11 2.92 -3.37 -6.94
CA ALA A 11 3.41 -2.37 -5.99
C ALA A 11 3.18 -0.94 -6.50
N GLU A 12 3.40 -0.69 -7.80
CA GLU A 12 3.11 0.60 -8.42
C GLU A 12 1.62 0.94 -8.46
N CYS A 13 0.76 -0.05 -8.71
CA CYS A 13 -0.69 0.12 -8.55
C CYS A 13 -1.04 0.47 -7.10
N LEU A 14 -0.53 -0.28 -6.11
CA LEU A 14 -0.78 -0.01 -4.69
C LEU A 14 -0.30 1.37 -4.24
N MET A 15 0.78 1.91 -4.81
CA MET A 15 1.23 3.27 -4.54
C MET A 15 0.19 4.33 -4.94
N ARG A 16 -0.60 4.07 -5.99
CA ARG A 16 -1.70 4.96 -6.42
C ARG A 16 -2.93 4.87 -5.50
N PHE A 17 -3.03 3.78 -4.72
CA PHE A 17 -4.09 3.53 -3.74
C PHE A 17 -3.63 3.79 -2.30
N MET A 18 -2.56 4.57 -2.11
CA MET A 18 -2.15 5.00 -0.78
C MET A 18 -3.27 5.81 -0.12
N PRO A 19 -3.75 5.41 1.08
CA PRO A 19 -4.83 6.12 1.73
C PRO A 19 -4.35 7.52 2.12
N THR A 20 -5.15 8.52 1.82
CA THR A 20 -4.93 9.91 2.21
C THR A 20 -5.05 10.08 3.72
N GLU A 21 -4.49 11.16 4.26
CA GLU A 21 -4.63 11.44 5.69
C GLU A 21 -6.09 11.57 6.14
N SER A 22 -6.96 12.11 5.28
CA SER A 22 -8.40 12.20 5.52
C SER A 22 -9.05 10.82 5.64
N GLU A 23 -8.75 9.91 4.73
CA GLU A 23 -9.28 8.54 4.74
C GLU A 23 -8.77 7.78 5.96
N VAL A 24 -7.48 7.89 6.30
CA VAL A 24 -6.92 7.26 7.50
C VAL A 24 -7.62 7.77 8.76
N LYS A 25 -7.91 9.08 8.86
CA LYS A 25 -8.67 9.64 9.99
C LYS A 25 -10.08 9.05 10.06
N MET A 26 -10.76 8.95 8.93
CA MET A 26 -12.11 8.39 8.85
C MET A 26 -12.14 6.91 9.27
N LEU A 27 -11.21 6.11 8.74
CA LEU A 27 -11.09 4.68 9.07
C LEU A 27 -10.77 4.45 10.55
N ARG A 28 -9.86 5.27 11.13
CA ARG A 28 -9.55 5.21 12.58
C ARG A 28 -10.75 5.56 13.44
N GLN A 29 -11.54 6.56 13.04
CA GLN A 29 -12.75 6.93 13.76
C GLN A 29 -13.81 5.80 13.67
N TYR A 30 -13.97 5.22 12.49
CA TYR A 30 -14.87 4.08 12.27
C TYR A 30 -14.54 2.90 13.19
N GLU A 31 -13.26 2.55 13.30
CA GLU A 31 -12.78 1.50 14.22
C GLU A 31 -13.01 1.87 15.68
N ARG A 32 -12.73 3.11 16.07
CA ARG A 32 -12.93 3.61 17.45
C ARG A 32 -14.39 3.52 17.89
N GLU A 33 -15.32 3.76 16.97
CA GLU A 33 -16.76 3.67 17.21
C GLU A 33 -17.27 2.22 17.23
N ARG A 34 -16.40 1.21 17.07
CA ARG A 34 -16.74 -0.22 17.01
C ARG A 34 -17.84 -0.53 15.99
N ARG A 35 -17.83 0.20 14.87
CA ARG A 35 -18.78 -0.06 13.79
C ARG A 35 -18.51 -1.43 13.14
N PRO A 36 -19.56 -2.14 12.69
CA PRO A 36 -19.44 -3.51 12.20
C PRO A 36 -18.67 -3.59 10.87
N MET A 37 -17.63 -4.42 10.82
CA MET A 37 -16.84 -4.66 9.60
C MET A 37 -17.64 -5.31 8.47
N ASP A 38 -18.72 -6.00 8.83
CA ASP A 38 -19.57 -6.74 7.89
C ASP A 38 -20.36 -5.77 6.98
N GLY A 39 -20.53 -4.52 7.41
CA GLY A 39 -21.18 -3.46 6.64
C GLY A 39 -20.25 -2.70 5.68
N LEU A 40 -18.95 -2.99 5.71
CA LEU A 40 -17.97 -2.40 4.78
C LEU A 40 -17.96 -3.17 3.45
N THR A 41 -17.56 -2.50 2.38
CA THR A 41 -17.23 -3.18 1.12
C THR A 41 -15.89 -3.91 1.24
N ASP A 42 -15.55 -4.76 0.27
CA ASP A 42 -14.24 -5.42 0.24
C ASP A 42 -13.09 -4.42 0.10
N GLU A 43 -13.31 -3.33 -0.64
CA GLU A 43 -12.35 -2.24 -0.83
C GLU A 43 -12.11 -1.48 0.47
N ASP A 44 -13.18 -1.14 1.21
CA ASP A 44 -13.06 -0.46 2.50
C ASP A 44 -12.37 -1.36 3.53
N ARG A 45 -12.70 -2.66 3.56
CA ARG A 45 -11.99 -3.64 4.40
C ARG A 45 -10.51 -3.69 4.05
N PHE A 46 -10.19 -3.74 2.76
CA PHE A 46 -8.81 -3.70 2.28
C PHE A 46 -8.10 -2.43 2.76
N MET A 47 -8.67 -1.25 2.55
CA MET A 47 -8.09 0.04 2.96
C MET A 47 -7.89 0.13 4.47
N MET A 48 -8.80 -0.44 5.25
CA MET A 48 -8.71 -0.45 6.69
C MET A 48 -7.57 -1.34 7.20
N LEU A 49 -7.28 -2.47 6.53
CA LEU A 49 -6.09 -3.28 6.81
C LEU A 49 -4.81 -2.65 6.26
N PHE A 50 -4.88 -2.10 5.05
CA PHE A 50 -3.75 -1.50 4.34
C PHE A 50 -3.20 -0.30 5.12
N SER A 51 -4.07 0.60 5.60
CA SER A 51 -3.71 1.77 6.39
C SER A 51 -3.09 1.46 7.77
N LYS A 52 -3.22 0.23 8.27
CA LYS A 52 -2.62 -0.21 9.54
C LYS A 52 -1.18 -0.69 9.38
N ILE A 53 -0.68 -0.86 8.16
CA ILE A 53 0.68 -1.29 7.92
C ILE A 53 1.63 -0.18 8.40
N GLU A 54 2.48 -0.52 9.37
CA GLU A 54 3.45 0.43 9.91
C GLU A 54 4.45 0.85 8.82
N ARG A 55 4.68 2.17 8.71
CA ARG A 55 5.58 2.76 7.70
C ARG A 55 5.22 2.33 6.27
N LEU A 56 3.91 2.21 6.00
CA LEU A 56 3.40 1.81 4.68
C LEU A 56 4.03 2.62 3.53
N PRO A 57 4.09 3.97 3.55
CA PRO A 57 4.68 4.74 2.46
C PRO A 57 6.13 4.31 2.17
N GLN A 58 6.95 4.18 3.22
CA GLN A 58 8.35 3.80 3.08
C GLN A 58 8.49 2.37 2.56
N ARG A 59 7.66 1.44 3.05
CA ARG A 59 7.64 0.06 2.56
C ARG A 59 7.29 -0.01 1.08
N MET A 60 6.30 0.77 0.63
CA MET A 60 5.92 0.86 -0.79
C MET A 60 7.06 1.42 -1.65
N THR A 61 7.69 2.51 -1.21
CA THR A 61 8.84 3.10 -1.91
C THR A 61 9.99 2.11 -2.05
N ILE A 62 10.31 1.35 -0.98
CA ILE A 62 11.37 0.33 -1.03
C ILE A 62 11.01 -0.78 -2.02
N MET A 63 9.77 -1.26 -2.02
CA MET A 63 9.33 -2.32 -2.94
C MET A 63 9.41 -1.87 -4.41
N ALA A 64 8.93 -0.67 -4.73
CA ALA A 64 9.05 -0.10 -6.07
C ALA A 64 10.52 0.08 -6.49
N PHE A 65 11.36 0.59 -5.59
CA PHE A 65 12.80 0.75 -5.86
C PHE A 65 13.48 -0.59 -6.15
N MET A 66 13.30 -1.59 -5.29
CA MET A 66 13.94 -2.90 -5.48
C MET A 66 13.46 -3.60 -6.76
N GLY A 67 12.19 -3.40 -7.13
CA GLY A 67 11.61 -3.89 -8.37
C GLY A 67 12.25 -3.30 -9.61
N ASN A 68 12.42 -1.98 -9.62
CA ASN A 68 12.92 -1.23 -10.77
C ASN A 68 14.46 -1.10 -10.81
N PHE A 69 15.17 -1.58 -9.79
CA PHE A 69 16.62 -1.33 -9.64
C PHE A 69 17.46 -1.91 -10.78
N SER A 70 17.21 -3.18 -11.15
CA SER A 70 17.97 -3.85 -12.20
C SER A 70 17.77 -3.18 -13.56
N ASP A 71 16.51 -2.84 -13.88
CA ASP A 71 16.14 -2.19 -15.14
C ASP A 71 16.70 -0.76 -15.19
N SER A 72 16.64 -0.03 -14.08
CA SER A 72 17.22 1.31 -13.96
C SER A 72 18.74 1.30 -14.16
N LEU A 73 19.43 0.28 -13.62
CA LEU A 73 20.87 0.10 -13.83
C LEU A 73 21.19 -0.24 -15.30
N GLN A 74 20.43 -1.13 -15.93
CA GLN A 74 20.61 -1.44 -17.35
C GLN A 74 20.37 -0.23 -18.26
N MET A 75 19.41 0.64 -17.93
CA MET A 75 19.22 1.87 -18.70
C MET A 75 20.33 2.91 -18.49
N LEU A 76 20.99 2.90 -17.33
CA LEU A 76 22.11 3.79 -17.02
C LEU A 76 23.46 3.27 -17.52
N THR A 77 23.56 1.98 -17.81
CA THR A 77 24.80 1.33 -18.25
C THR A 77 24.58 0.76 -19.66
N PRO A 78 25.07 1.42 -20.72
CA PRO A 78 24.90 0.94 -22.10
C PRO A 78 25.62 -0.37 -22.39
#